data_AF-A0A5P9QCR1-F1
#
_entry.id   AF-A0A5P9QCR1-F1
#
_cell.length_a   1.000
_cell.length_b   1.000
_cell.length_c   1.000
_cell.angle_alpha   90.00
_cell.angle_beta   90.00
_cell.angle_gamma   90.00
#
_symmetry.space_group_name_H-M   'P 1'
#
loop_
_entity.id
_entity.type
_entity.pdbx_description
1 polymer ?
#
loop_
_entity_poly.entity_id
_entity_poly.type
_entity_poly.pdbx_seq_one_letter_code
_entity_poly.pdbx_strand_id
1 'polypeptide(L)'
;MGTSAPARSGAPAARGPRLWRVVLYAVLCSFVPWALGGLWAVVARAEGGFPLGGGSFAGVDGDRWLEYANDWFIASSYVLPFVAAALIAGWVVVVPQRSRWALALAVTVVVAAVVLLMAFGDGFVHGVGSPFRYGFVALLLSVVTLDLPLCFVLAAWLAVPLRVLAPPPRPLNPWR
;
A
#
# COMPACT_ATOMS: atom_id res chain seq x y z
N MET A 1 -30.01 47.81 -25.02
CA MET A 1 -29.43 47.71 -23.67
C MET A 1 -29.20 46.25 -23.37
N GLY A 2 -27.99 45.74 -23.63
CA GLY A 2 -27.61 44.36 -23.40
C GLY A 2 -26.68 44.27 -22.19
N THR A 3 -27.09 43.57 -21.15
CA THR A 3 -26.29 43.32 -19.95
C THR A 3 -25.44 42.06 -20.18
N SER A 4 -24.22 42.26 -20.67
CA SER A 4 -23.20 41.22 -20.72
C SER A 4 -22.75 40.87 -19.30
N ALA A 5 -23.13 39.67 -18.82
CA ALA A 5 -22.64 39.14 -17.56
C ALA A 5 -21.14 38.82 -17.66
N PRO A 6 -20.30 39.18 -16.67
CA PRO A 6 -18.88 38.91 -16.73
C PRO A 6 -18.61 37.41 -16.59
N ALA A 7 -17.87 36.86 -17.55
CA ALA A 7 -17.33 35.52 -17.51
C ALA A 7 -16.46 35.38 -16.25
N ARG A 8 -16.90 34.53 -15.30
CA ARG A 8 -16.06 34.15 -14.16
C ARG A 8 -14.91 33.30 -14.70
N SER A 9 -13.74 33.92 -14.83
CA SER A 9 -12.47 33.24 -14.99
C SER A 9 -12.34 32.21 -13.86
N GLY A 10 -12.47 30.93 -14.19
CA GLY A 10 -12.22 29.83 -13.28
C GLY A 10 -10.75 29.81 -12.90
N ALA A 11 -10.40 30.53 -11.83
CA ALA A 11 -9.10 30.36 -11.20
C ALA A 11 -8.93 28.87 -10.86
N PRO A 12 -7.82 28.22 -11.23
CA PRO A 12 -7.56 26.84 -10.85
C PRO A 12 -7.49 26.79 -9.32
N ALA A 13 -8.59 26.38 -8.70
CA ALA A 13 -8.69 26.22 -7.26
C ALA A 13 -7.49 25.38 -6.81
N ALA A 14 -6.71 25.93 -5.88
CA ALA A 14 -5.46 25.39 -5.40
C ALA A 14 -5.53 23.87 -5.17
N ARG A 15 -5.04 23.09 -6.13
CA ARG A 15 -4.91 21.62 -6.03
C ARG A 15 -3.79 21.21 -5.06
N GLY A 16 -2.90 22.16 -4.72
CA GLY A 16 -1.72 21.96 -3.89
C GLY A 16 -1.97 21.38 -2.49
N PRO A 17 -2.91 21.90 -1.68
CA PRO A 17 -3.07 21.45 -0.28
C PRO A 17 -3.61 20.02 -0.13
N ARG A 18 -4.23 19.47 -1.20
CA ARG A 18 -4.76 18.10 -1.19
C ARG A 18 -3.74 17.10 -1.72
N LEU A 19 -2.99 17.46 -2.76
CA LEU A 19 -2.03 16.55 -3.39
C LEU A 19 -0.93 16.10 -2.42
N TRP A 20 -0.32 17.03 -1.66
CA TRP A 20 0.73 16.67 -0.72
C TRP A 20 0.23 15.70 0.38
N ARG A 21 -1.04 15.82 0.81
CA ARG A 21 -1.64 14.92 1.81
C ARG A 21 -1.85 13.53 1.24
N VAL A 22 -2.24 13.44 -0.03
CA VAL A 22 -2.37 12.16 -0.74
C VAL A 22 -0.99 11.51 -0.91
N VAL A 23 0.02 12.29 -1.28
CA VAL A 23 1.41 11.80 -1.40
C VAL A 23 1.91 11.31 -0.04
N LEU A 24 1.75 12.11 1.03
CA LEU A 24 2.14 11.71 2.38
C LEU A 24 1.38 10.45 2.83
N TYR A 25 0.08 10.38 2.58
CA TYR A 25 -0.74 9.21 2.88
C TYR A 25 -0.20 7.96 2.17
N ALA A 26 0.07 8.06 0.87
CA ALA A 26 0.58 6.96 0.07
C ALA A 26 1.97 6.51 0.55
N VAL A 27 2.88 7.45 0.81
CA VAL A 27 4.21 7.17 1.36
C VAL A 27 4.08 6.45 2.70
N LEU A 28 3.27 6.94 3.63
CA LEU A 28 3.10 6.28 4.93
C LEU A 28 2.51 4.88 4.80
N CYS A 29 1.48 4.69 3.96
CA CYS A 29 0.85 3.39 3.77
C CYS A 29 1.76 2.35 3.09
N SER A 30 2.79 2.78 2.37
CA SER A 30 3.74 1.88 1.70
C SER A 30 5.03 1.66 2.48
N PHE A 31 5.60 2.72 3.05
CA PHE A 31 6.91 2.64 3.72
C PHE A 31 6.83 2.13 5.15
N VAL A 32 5.75 2.44 5.89
CA VAL A 32 5.66 2.01 7.29
C VAL A 32 5.52 0.49 7.42
N PRO A 33 4.61 -0.19 6.68
CA PRO A 33 4.54 -1.65 6.73
C PRO A 33 5.85 -2.31 6.27
N TRP A 34 6.42 -1.82 5.16
CA TRP A 34 7.70 -2.31 4.64
C TRP A 34 8.85 -2.16 5.65
N ALA A 35 8.97 -0.99 6.28
CA ALA A 35 10.04 -0.73 7.26
C ALA A 35 9.87 -1.58 8.52
N LEU A 36 8.63 -1.81 8.97
CA LEU A 36 8.34 -2.68 10.11
C LEU A 36 8.60 -4.15 9.76
N GLY A 37 8.25 -4.59 8.55
CA GLY A 37 8.61 -5.91 8.02
C GLY A 37 10.13 -6.10 7.95
N GLY A 38 10.87 -5.09 7.49
CA GLY A 38 12.33 -5.11 7.45
C GLY A 38 12.99 -5.06 8.84
N LEU A 39 12.43 -4.33 9.79
CA LEU A 39 12.89 -4.37 11.17
C LEU A 39 12.70 -5.78 11.76
N TRP A 40 11.54 -6.38 11.53
CA TRP A 40 11.28 -7.76 11.94
C TRP A 40 12.21 -8.77 11.26
N ALA A 41 12.52 -8.58 9.97
CA ALA A 41 13.55 -9.33 9.23
C ALA A 41 14.89 -9.35 9.97
N VAL A 42 15.34 -8.17 10.40
CA VAL A 42 16.61 -8.01 11.13
C VAL A 42 16.56 -8.68 12.50
N VAL A 43 15.47 -8.50 13.26
CA VAL A 43 15.30 -9.10 14.59
C VAL A 43 15.30 -10.63 14.52
N ALA A 44 14.45 -11.20 13.66
CA ALA A 44 14.37 -12.65 13.50
C ALA A 44 15.70 -13.26 13.02
N ARG A 45 16.47 -12.55 12.17
CA ARG A 45 17.82 -12.98 11.79
C ARG A 45 18.76 -13.03 13.00
N ALA A 46 18.71 -12.03 13.88
CA ALA A 46 19.53 -12.02 15.10
C ALA A 46 19.15 -13.17 16.06
N GLU A 47 17.89 -13.60 16.05
CA GLU A 47 17.36 -14.70 16.86
C GLU A 47 17.50 -16.09 16.20
N GLY A 48 18.06 -16.17 14.99
CA GLY A 48 18.28 -17.44 14.28
C GLY A 48 17.03 -18.01 13.57
N GLY A 49 16.01 -17.19 13.34
CA GLY A 49 14.77 -17.59 12.66
C GLY A 49 13.57 -16.77 13.11
N PHE A 50 12.40 -17.05 12.53
CA PHE A 50 11.17 -16.34 12.89
C PHE A 50 10.72 -16.67 14.33
N PRO A 51 10.27 -15.70 15.16
CA PRO A 51 9.98 -15.90 16.59
C PRO A 51 8.73 -16.75 16.89
N LEU A 52 8.11 -17.37 15.88
CA LEU A 52 7.10 -18.42 16.09
C LEU A 52 7.82 -19.76 16.31
N GLY A 53 8.45 -19.91 17.47
CA GLY A 53 9.11 -21.15 17.87
C GLY A 53 8.11 -22.31 17.94
N GLY A 54 8.36 -23.38 17.18
CA GLY A 54 7.59 -24.62 17.23
C GLY A 54 7.08 -25.10 15.87
N GLY A 55 7.99 -25.57 15.02
CA GLY A 55 7.64 -26.21 13.75
C GLY A 55 7.23 -25.23 12.64
N SER A 56 7.15 -25.75 11.42
CA SER A 56 6.79 -24.99 10.23
C SER A 56 5.45 -24.27 10.42
N PHE A 57 5.45 -22.94 10.55
CA PHE A 57 4.20 -22.19 10.57
C PHE A 57 3.63 -22.19 9.15
N ALA A 58 2.46 -22.81 8.96
CA ALA A 58 1.85 -23.02 7.65
C ALA A 58 2.75 -23.76 6.62
N GLY A 59 3.70 -24.58 7.07
CA GLY A 59 4.63 -25.32 6.18
C GLY A 59 5.82 -24.49 5.68
N VAL A 60 6.05 -23.30 6.23
CA VAL A 60 7.21 -22.46 5.92
C VAL A 60 8.31 -22.73 6.94
N ASP A 61 9.46 -23.21 6.46
CA ASP A 61 10.68 -23.36 7.25
C ASP A 61 11.34 -22.00 7.54
N GLY A 62 12.00 -21.88 8.69
CA GLY A 62 12.66 -20.64 9.11
C GLY A 62 13.68 -20.10 8.09
N ASP A 63 14.38 -20.99 7.39
CA ASP A 63 15.33 -20.63 6.34
C ASP A 63 14.66 -19.96 5.13
N ARG A 64 13.48 -20.46 4.72
CA ARG A 64 12.69 -19.85 3.63
C ARG A 64 12.16 -18.48 4.00
N TRP A 65 11.84 -18.28 5.28
CA TRP A 65 11.43 -16.97 5.75
C TRP A 65 12.61 -15.98 5.71
N LEU A 66 13.81 -16.41 6.09
CA LEU A 66 15.02 -15.57 6.02
C LEU A 66 15.38 -15.22 4.58
N GLU A 67 15.22 -16.15 3.65
CA GLU A 67 15.39 -15.90 2.21
C GLU A 67 14.40 -14.85 1.71
N TYR A 68 13.10 -15.04 1.98
CA TYR A 68 12.07 -14.02 1.70
C TYR A 68 12.41 -12.67 2.35
N ALA A 69 12.77 -12.66 3.63
CA ALA A 69 13.04 -11.44 4.35
C ALA A 69 14.26 -10.68 3.77
N ASN A 70 15.28 -11.42 3.34
CA ASN A 70 16.43 -10.85 2.66
C ASN A 70 16.03 -10.26 1.31
N ASP A 71 15.31 -10.99 0.47
CA ASP A 71 14.94 -10.53 -0.88
C ASP A 71 13.96 -9.36 -0.85
N TRP A 72 13.06 -9.34 0.15
CA TRP A 72 11.93 -8.40 0.17
C TRP A 72 12.19 -7.13 0.98
N PHE A 73 13.03 -7.20 2.01
CA PHE A 73 13.28 -6.07 2.90
C PHE A 73 14.74 -5.60 2.97
N ILE A 74 15.71 -6.46 2.65
CA ILE A 74 17.14 -6.17 2.92
C ILE A 74 17.93 -5.97 1.62
N ALA A 75 17.71 -6.80 0.60
CA ALA A 75 18.38 -6.76 -0.69
C ALA A 75 17.47 -6.10 -1.74
N SER A 76 17.93 -5.01 -2.35
CA SER A 76 17.43 -4.39 -3.60
C SER A 76 15.96 -3.90 -3.67
N SER A 77 15.06 -4.33 -2.79
CA SER A 77 13.61 -4.15 -2.93
C SER A 77 13.07 -2.82 -2.39
N TYR A 78 13.90 -1.77 -2.31
CA TYR A 78 13.43 -0.41 -2.05
C TYR A 78 12.41 0.06 -3.08
N VAL A 79 12.46 -0.49 -4.29
CA VAL A 79 11.53 -0.17 -5.39
C VAL A 79 10.08 -0.44 -4.99
N LEU A 80 9.83 -1.45 -4.16
CA LEU A 80 8.47 -1.91 -3.85
C LEU A 80 7.63 -0.84 -3.13
N PRO A 81 8.07 -0.27 -1.99
CA PRO A 81 7.31 0.80 -1.34
C PRO A 81 7.16 2.05 -2.23
N PHE A 82 8.10 2.34 -3.15
CA PHE A 82 7.93 3.43 -4.12
C PHE A 82 6.83 3.13 -5.16
N VAL A 83 6.83 1.94 -5.74
CA VAL A 83 5.81 1.52 -6.73
C VAL A 83 4.42 1.51 -6.08
N ALA A 84 4.32 0.93 -4.88
CA ALA A 84 3.08 0.94 -4.11
C ALA A 84 2.61 2.38 -3.82
N ALA A 85 3.50 3.27 -3.35
CA ALA A 85 3.15 4.65 -3.06
C ALA A 85 2.67 5.41 -4.31
N ALA A 86 3.34 5.22 -5.45
CA ALA A 86 2.96 5.85 -6.71
C ALA A 86 1.56 5.41 -7.17
N LEU A 87 1.28 4.10 -7.11
CA LEU A 87 -0.01 3.54 -7.50
C LEU A 87 -1.14 3.98 -6.55
N ILE A 88 -0.89 3.96 -5.24
CA ILE A 88 -1.85 4.45 -4.24
C ILE A 88 -2.15 5.93 -4.47
N ALA A 89 -1.11 6.77 -4.64
CA ALA A 89 -1.29 8.20 -4.86
C ALA A 89 -2.09 8.47 -6.15
N GLY A 90 -1.73 7.82 -7.25
CA GLY A 90 -2.45 7.93 -8.52
C GLY A 90 -3.91 7.51 -8.40
N TRP A 91 -4.16 6.35 -7.77
CA TRP A 91 -5.51 5.85 -7.56
C TRP A 91 -6.37 6.80 -6.71
N VAL A 92 -5.86 7.26 -5.58
CA VAL A 92 -6.58 8.14 -4.65
C VAL A 92 -6.88 9.51 -5.29
N VAL A 93 -6.03 9.99 -6.19
CA VAL A 93 -6.28 11.22 -6.96
C VAL A 93 -7.43 11.02 -7.96
N VAL A 94 -7.47 9.89 -8.66
CA VAL A 94 -8.45 9.61 -9.73
C VAL A 94 -9.79 9.14 -9.16
N VAL A 95 -9.78 8.34 -8.10
CA VAL A 95 -10.97 7.67 -7.56
C VAL A 95 -11.32 8.24 -6.18
N PRO A 96 -12.30 9.17 -6.10
CA PRO A 96 -12.70 9.76 -4.83
C PRO A 96 -13.33 8.72 -3.88
N GLN A 97 -12.68 8.48 -2.74
CA GLN A 97 -13.15 7.53 -1.74
C GLN A 97 -13.99 8.20 -0.67
N ARG A 98 -15.15 7.61 -0.33
CA ARG A 98 -16.05 8.13 0.73
C ARG A 98 -15.92 7.38 2.05
N SER A 99 -15.47 6.13 2.00
CA SER A 99 -15.31 5.28 3.19
C SER A 99 -13.83 5.01 3.43
N ARG A 100 -13.37 5.23 4.66
CA ARG A 100 -12.00 4.87 5.09
C ARG A 100 -11.73 3.37 4.94
N TRP A 101 -12.74 2.54 5.12
CA TRP A 101 -12.62 1.08 5.01
C TRP A 101 -12.53 0.63 3.56
N ALA A 102 -13.29 1.25 2.66
CA ALA A 102 -13.18 0.99 1.23
C ALA A 102 -11.81 1.45 0.69
N LEU A 103 -11.33 2.62 1.14
CA LEU A 103 -10.00 3.09 0.81
C LEU A 103 -8.92 2.14 1.35
N ALA A 104 -9.01 1.71 2.60
CA ALA A 104 -8.07 0.76 3.20
C ALA A 104 -8.03 -0.58 2.44
N LEU A 105 -9.19 -1.12 2.08
CA LEU A 105 -9.29 -2.33 1.24
C LEU A 105 -8.60 -2.12 -0.10
N ALA A 106 -8.88 -1.01 -0.80
CA ALA A 106 -8.29 -0.71 -2.09
C ALA A 106 -6.76 -0.57 -2.00
N VAL A 107 -6.25 0.14 -0.99
CA VAL A 107 -4.81 0.27 -0.73
C VAL A 107 -4.16 -1.09 -0.50
N THR A 108 -4.80 -1.93 0.33
CA THR A 108 -4.30 -3.28 0.64
C THR A 108 -4.26 -4.15 -0.62
N VAL A 109 -5.28 -4.08 -1.47
CA VAL A 109 -5.32 -4.80 -2.75
C VAL A 109 -4.23 -4.30 -3.70
N VAL A 110 -3.96 -2.99 -3.76
CA VAL A 110 -2.86 -2.44 -4.57
C VAL A 110 -1.51 -2.97 -4.07
N VAL A 111 -1.26 -2.95 -2.77
CA VAL A 111 -0.01 -3.47 -2.20
C VAL A 111 0.13 -4.97 -2.45
N ALA A 112 -0.93 -5.75 -2.22
CA ALA A 112 -0.95 -7.18 -2.50
C ALA A 112 -0.68 -7.49 -3.98
N ALA A 113 -1.23 -6.70 -4.90
CA ALA A 113 -0.98 -6.86 -6.34
C ALA A 113 0.48 -6.53 -6.70
N VAL A 114 1.06 -5.49 -6.11
CA VAL A 114 2.48 -5.13 -6.29
C VAL A 114 3.39 -6.26 -5.78
N VAL A 115 3.12 -6.79 -4.59
CA VAL A 115 3.84 -7.94 -4.02
C VAL A 115 3.73 -9.13 -4.96
N LEU A 116 2.52 -9.49 -5.40
CA LEU A 116 2.33 -10.64 -6.28
C LEU A 116 3.10 -10.49 -7.60
N LEU A 117 3.05 -9.32 -8.23
CA LEU A 117 3.73 -9.05 -9.50
C LEU A 117 5.25 -9.08 -9.37
N MET A 118 5.80 -8.48 -8.30
CA MET A 118 7.23 -8.49 -8.05
C MET A 118 7.73 -9.91 -7.77
N ALA A 119 7.02 -10.65 -6.91
CA ALA A 119 7.35 -12.04 -6.60
C ALA A 119 7.29 -12.93 -7.84
N PHE A 120 6.25 -12.75 -8.66
CA PHE A 120 6.14 -13.46 -9.92
C PHE A 120 7.31 -13.14 -10.86
N GLY A 121 7.64 -11.86 -11.03
CA GLY A 121 8.77 -11.42 -11.86
C GLY A 121 10.09 -12.00 -11.39
N ASP A 122 10.33 -12.00 -10.09
CA ASP A 122 11.52 -12.58 -9.49
C ASP A 122 11.61 -14.09 -9.73
N GLY A 123 10.48 -14.79 -9.59
CA GLY A 123 10.37 -16.21 -9.92
C GLY A 123 10.70 -16.53 -11.40
N PHE A 124 10.44 -15.61 -12.32
CA PHE A 124 10.85 -15.74 -13.73
C PHE A 124 12.35 -15.51 -13.91
N VAL A 125 12.91 -14.48 -13.27
CA VAL A 125 14.33 -14.12 -13.39
C VAL A 125 15.22 -15.23 -12.84
N HIS A 126 14.84 -15.84 -11.72
CA HIS A 126 15.61 -16.89 -11.06
C HIS A 126 15.33 -18.30 -11.61
N GLY A 127 14.50 -18.45 -12.65
CA GLY A 127 14.25 -19.74 -13.31
C GLY A 127 13.59 -20.77 -12.39
N VAL A 128 12.79 -20.32 -11.43
CA VAL A 128 12.13 -21.21 -10.46
C VAL A 128 11.08 -22.04 -11.19
N GLY A 129 11.03 -23.35 -10.95
CA GLY A 129 10.17 -24.28 -11.69
C GLY A 129 8.66 -23.97 -11.64
N SER A 130 8.21 -23.08 -10.76
CA SER A 130 6.84 -22.56 -10.75
C SER A 130 6.77 -21.14 -10.16
N PRO A 131 6.87 -20.08 -11.00
CA PRO A 131 6.80 -18.68 -10.55
C PRO A 131 5.49 -18.33 -9.82
N PHE A 132 4.38 -18.98 -10.21
CA PHE A 132 3.09 -18.82 -9.54
C PHE A 132 3.09 -19.28 -8.08
N ARG A 133 3.76 -20.40 -7.77
CA ARG A 133 3.87 -20.87 -6.38
C ARG A 133 4.71 -19.91 -5.55
N TYR A 134 5.79 -19.39 -6.13
CA TYR A 134 6.63 -18.41 -5.47
C TYR A 134 5.84 -17.13 -5.15
N GLY A 135 5.09 -16.60 -6.13
CA GLY A 135 4.22 -15.43 -5.90
C GLY A 135 3.15 -15.64 -4.84
N PHE A 136 2.51 -16.81 -4.82
CA PHE A 136 1.52 -17.15 -3.79
C PHE A 136 2.14 -17.30 -2.39
N VAL A 137 3.31 -17.92 -2.29
CA VAL A 137 4.04 -18.04 -1.02
C VAL A 137 4.44 -16.66 -0.51
N ALA A 138 4.96 -15.78 -1.36
CA ALA A 138 5.28 -14.40 -0.98
C ALA A 138 4.05 -13.66 -0.43
N LEU A 139 2.89 -13.77 -1.10
CA LEU A 139 1.64 -13.18 -0.62
C LEU A 139 1.21 -13.74 0.73
N LEU A 140 1.29 -15.06 0.91
CA LEU A 140 0.95 -15.72 2.17
C LEU A 140 1.88 -15.25 3.29
N LEU A 141 3.18 -15.14 3.01
CA LEU A 141 4.15 -14.56 3.93
C LEU A 141 3.81 -13.12 4.28
N SER A 142 3.43 -12.27 3.31
CA SER A 142 3.02 -10.88 3.61
C SER A 142 1.78 -10.78 4.50
N VAL A 143 0.86 -11.76 4.44
CA VAL A 143 -0.27 -11.84 5.36
C VAL A 143 0.20 -12.25 6.76
N VAL A 144 1.03 -13.29 6.84
CA VAL A 144 1.53 -13.86 8.10
C VAL A 144 2.47 -12.92 8.83
N THR A 145 3.31 -12.16 8.12
CA THR A 145 4.20 -11.15 8.69
C THR A 145 3.47 -9.86 9.08
N LEU A 146 2.14 -9.85 8.99
CA LEU A 146 1.27 -8.72 9.29
C LEU A 146 1.48 -7.50 8.39
N ASP A 147 2.26 -7.59 7.31
CA ASP A 147 2.52 -6.47 6.40
C ASP A 147 1.21 -5.96 5.75
N LEU A 148 0.42 -6.87 5.17
CA LEU A 148 -0.89 -6.54 4.59
C LEU A 148 -1.93 -6.10 5.64
N PRO A 149 -2.11 -6.82 6.76
CA PRO A 149 -2.97 -6.35 7.85
C PRO A 149 -2.60 -4.96 8.38
N LEU A 150 -1.31 -4.68 8.55
CA LEU A 150 -0.81 -3.41 9.04
C LEU A 150 -1.05 -2.30 8.01
N CYS A 151 -0.83 -2.58 6.73
CA CYS A 151 -1.17 -1.66 5.64
C CYS A 151 -2.66 -1.28 5.67
N PHE A 152 -3.56 -2.26 5.83
CA PHE A 152 -5.00 -2.01 5.95
C PHE A 152 -5.35 -1.10 7.13
N VAL A 153 -4.86 -1.43 8.33
CA VAL A 153 -5.15 -0.67 9.56
C VAL A 153 -4.61 0.75 9.44
N LEU A 154 -3.36 0.91 8.97
CA LEU A 154 -2.72 2.20 8.80
C LEU A 154 -3.45 3.04 7.75
N ALA A 155 -3.85 2.45 6.63
CA ALA A 155 -4.62 3.10 5.59
C ALA A 155 -5.98 3.59 6.09
N ALA A 156 -6.68 2.81 6.91
CA ALA A 156 -7.95 3.21 7.52
C ALA A 156 -7.76 4.34 8.54
N TRP A 157 -6.70 4.28 9.33
CA TRP A 157 -6.42 5.23 10.40
C TRP A 157 -5.96 6.60 9.86
N LEU A 158 -5.11 6.62 8.84
CA LEU A 158 -4.57 7.85 8.24
C LEU A 158 -5.56 8.59 7.33
N ALA A 159 -6.58 7.91 6.81
CA ALA A 159 -7.53 8.48 5.83
C ALA A 159 -8.26 9.75 6.34
N VAL A 160 -8.62 9.75 7.63
CA VAL A 160 -9.34 10.84 8.29
C VAL A 160 -8.43 12.02 8.66
N PRO A 161 -7.32 11.84 9.43
CA PRO A 161 -6.44 12.95 9.82
C PRO A 161 -5.81 13.65 8.62
N LEU A 162 -5.47 12.90 7.56
CA LEU A 162 -4.92 13.47 6.32
C LEU A 162 -5.99 14.01 5.36
N ARG A 163 -7.28 13.96 5.73
CA ARG A 163 -8.41 14.47 4.93
C ARG A 163 -8.35 13.99 3.47
N VAL A 164 -8.06 12.70 3.29
CA VAL A 164 -7.90 12.06 1.97
C VAL A 164 -9.27 11.73 1.36
N LEU A 165 -10.25 11.46 2.22
CA LEU A 165 -11.62 11.15 1.83
C LEU A 165 -12.29 12.31 1.10
N ALA A 166 -13.12 11.97 0.12
CA ALA A 166 -13.95 12.92 -0.57
C ALA A 166 -14.98 13.54 0.39
N PRO A 167 -15.25 14.85 0.28
CA PRO A 167 -16.28 15.48 1.08
C PRO A 167 -17.66 14.86 0.75
N PRO A 168 -18.60 14.86 1.71
CA PRO A 168 -19.96 14.41 1.46
C PRO A 168 -20.59 15.25 0.34
N PRO A 169 -21.48 14.67 -0.49
CA PRO A 169 -22.21 15.42 -1.48
C PRO A 169 -22.97 16.56 -0.79
N ARG A 170 -22.91 17.77 -1.35
CA ARG A 170 -23.72 18.87 -0.84
C ARG A 170 -25.19 18.48 -1.01
N PRO A 171 -26.05 18.65 0.00
CA PRO A 171 -27.47 18.45 -0.18
C PRO A 171 -27.95 19.33 -1.33
N LEU A 172 -28.64 18.74 -2.30
CA LEU A 172 -29.36 19.50 -3.31
C LEU A 172 -30.36 20.35 -2.54
N ASN A 173 -30.19 21.67 -2.56
CA ASN A 173 -31.15 22.56 -1.94
C ASN A 173 -32.44 22.43 -2.75
N PRO A 174 -33.55 21.88 -2.18
CA PRO A 174 -34.77 21.67 -2.93
C PRO A 174 -35.47 22.99 -3.31
N TRP A 175 -34.97 24.13 -2.82
CA TRP A 175 -35.54 25.46 -2.99
C TRP A 175 -34.76 26.36 -3.97
N ARG A 176 -33.93 25.78 -4.86
CA ARG A 176 -33.18 26.52 -5.89
C ARG A 176 -33.58 26.12 -7.29
#